data_AF-A0A3A9BQB8-F1
#
_entry.id   AF-A0A3A9BQB8-F1
#
_cell.length_a   1.000
_cell.length_b   1.000
_cell.length_c   1.000
_cell.angle_alpha   90.00
_cell.angle_beta   90.00
_cell.angle_gamma   90.00
#
_symmetry.space_group_name_H-M   'P 1'
#
loop_
_entity.id
_entity.type
_entity.pdbx_description
1 polymer ?
#
loop_
_entity_poly.entity_id
_entity_poly.type
_entity_poly.pdbx_seq_one_letter_code
_entity_poly.pdbx_strand_id
1 'polypeptide(L)'
;METRELICIGCPLGCPLTVRIDGEKVEVSGNTCKRGEDYAHKEVLSPTRIVTSSVHVKGGELEMVSVKTKEDIPKGKIFEIMEEIKNTSVDAPVVIGDVIIDNCAGTGIPVIATKNVDRA
;
A
#
# COMPACT_ATOMS: atom_id res chain seq x y z
N MET A 1 18.36 4.53 -22.55
CA MET A 1 17.93 3.13 -22.34
C MET A 1 18.40 2.60 -20.99
N GLU A 2 17.49 2.53 -20.02
CA GLU A 2 17.68 1.89 -18.71
C GLU A 2 17.11 0.46 -18.79
N THR A 3 17.76 -0.53 -18.16
CA THR A 3 17.22 -1.89 -18.03
C THR A 3 17.07 -2.24 -16.55
N ARG A 4 15.93 -2.81 -16.18
CA ARG A 4 15.60 -3.23 -14.82
C ARG A 4 15.17 -4.69 -14.81
N GLU A 5 15.67 -5.43 -13.84
CA GLU A 5 15.22 -6.79 -13.54
C GLU A 5 14.25 -6.75 -12.36
N LEU A 6 13.10 -7.39 -12.49
CA LEU A 6 12.02 -7.42 -11.51
C LEU A 6 11.52 -8.85 -11.32
N ILE A 7 10.93 -9.13 -10.16
CA ILE A 7 10.08 -10.32 -9.98
C ILE A 7 8.62 -9.89 -10.00
N CYS A 8 7.82 -10.52 -10.86
CA CYS A 8 6.37 -10.32 -10.84
C CYS A 8 5.76 -10.86 -9.55
N ILE A 9 5.20 -9.99 -8.73
CA ILE A 9 4.55 -10.38 -7.45
C ILE A 9 3.04 -10.60 -7.57
N GLY A 10 2.49 -10.53 -8.79
CA GLY A 10 1.04 -10.63 -9.01
C GLY A 10 0.44 -12.03 -8.80
N CYS A 11 1.27 -13.08 -8.71
CA CYS A 11 0.85 -14.44 -8.46
C CYS A 11 2.03 -15.29 -7.95
N PRO A 12 1.79 -16.48 -7.37
CA PRO A 12 2.85 -17.30 -6.77
C PRO A 12 3.89 -17.87 -7.76
N LEU A 13 3.67 -17.76 -9.08
CA LEU A 13 4.66 -18.18 -10.08
C LEU A 13 5.93 -17.32 -10.08
N GLY A 14 5.84 -16.04 -9.68
CA GLY A 14 7.02 -15.19 -9.52
C GLY A 14 7.87 -15.01 -10.78
N CYS A 15 7.26 -14.77 -11.96
CA CYS A 15 8.01 -14.68 -13.21
C CYS A 15 9.15 -13.64 -13.13
N PRO A 16 10.39 -13.99 -13.53
CA PRO A 16 11.47 -13.02 -13.69
C PRO A 16 11.18 -12.15 -14.91
N LEU A 17 11.16 -10.84 -14.72
CA LEU A 17 10.85 -9.86 -15.76
C LEU A 17 12.07 -9.00 -16.04
N THR A 18 12.36 -8.82 -17.33
CA THR A 18 13.32 -7.82 -17.80
C THR A 18 12.56 -6.68 -18.44
N VAL A 19 12.74 -5.47 -17.92
CA VAL A 19 12.05 -4.25 -18.38
C VAL A 19 13.06 -3.26 -18.94
N ARG A 20 12.85 -2.85 -20.19
CA ARG A 20 13.68 -1.85 -20.88
C ARG A 20 12.90 -0.55 -20.99
N ILE A 21 13.52 0.53 -20.55
CA ILE A 21 12.92 1.86 -20.48
C ILE A 21 13.71 2.79 -21.39
N ASP A 22 13.02 3.39 -22.36
CA ASP A 22 13.58 4.41 -23.26
C ASP A 22 12.61 5.59 -23.38
N GLY A 23 12.80 6.60 -22.53
CA GLY A 23 11.84 7.69 -22.36
C GLY A 23 10.50 7.16 -21.86
N GLU A 24 9.44 7.38 -22.62
CA GLU A 24 8.08 6.87 -22.33
C GLU A 24 7.87 5.43 -22.80
N LYS A 25 8.77 4.89 -23.64
CA LYS A 25 8.63 3.53 -24.16
C LYS A 25 9.12 2.54 -23.12
N VAL A 26 8.22 1.64 -22.70
CA VAL A 26 8.52 0.54 -21.78
C VAL A 26 8.29 -0.78 -22.52
N GLU A 27 9.33 -1.60 -22.62
CA GLU A 27 9.25 -2.95 -23.17
C GLU A 27 9.46 -3.96 -22.04
N VAL A 28 8.51 -4.88 -21.89
CA VAL A 28 8.54 -5.93 -20.86
C VAL A 28 8.73 -7.29 -21.52
N SER A 29 9.58 -8.12 -20.92
CA SER A 29 9.80 -9.52 -21.33
C SER A 29 9.95 -10.44 -20.12
N GLY A 30 9.79 -11.75 -20.31
CA GLY A 30 9.87 -12.76 -19.25
C GLY A 30 8.54 -13.04 -18.53
N ASN A 31 7.49 -12.25 -18.80
CA ASN A 31 6.14 -12.52 -18.31
C ASN A 31 5.49 -13.69 -19.09
N THR A 32 4.78 -14.55 -18.36
CA THR A 32 3.98 -15.64 -18.96
C THR A 32 2.53 -15.26 -19.20
N CYS A 33 2.11 -14.06 -18.78
CA CYS A 33 0.76 -13.56 -18.94
C CYS A 33 0.72 -12.02 -18.94
N LYS A 34 -0.43 -11.46 -19.35
CA LYS A 34 -0.66 -10.01 -19.41
C LYS A 34 -0.52 -9.31 -18.05
N ARG A 35 -0.94 -9.94 -16.96
CA ARG A 35 -0.81 -9.39 -15.60
C ARG A 35 0.65 -9.08 -15.22
N GLY A 36 1.61 -9.87 -15.71
CA GLY A 36 3.03 -9.63 -15.45
C GLY A 36 3.56 -8.39 -16.19
N GLU A 37 3.10 -8.18 -17.42
CA GLU A 37 3.37 -6.97 -18.19
C GLU A 37 2.77 -5.75 -17.49
N ASP A 38 1.48 -5.79 -17.15
CA ASP A 38 0.78 -4.68 -16.50
C ASP A 38 1.44 -4.32 -15.15
N TYR A 39 1.85 -5.32 -14.37
CA TYR A 39 2.61 -5.13 -13.13
C TYR A 39 3.94 -4.41 -13.39
N ALA A 40 4.75 -4.87 -14.35
CA ALA A 40 6.03 -4.25 -14.67
C ALA A 40 5.89 -2.80 -15.11
N HIS A 41 4.92 -2.51 -16.00
CA HIS A 41 4.63 -1.14 -16.42
C HIS A 41 4.29 -0.24 -15.22
N LYS A 42 3.39 -0.70 -14.34
CA LYS A 42 3.01 0.05 -13.14
C LYS A 42 4.21 0.24 -12.21
N GLU A 43 5.02 -0.79 -11.99
CA GLU A 43 6.14 -0.76 -11.06
C GLU A 43 7.26 0.19 -11.50
N VAL A 44 7.52 0.33 -12.80
CA VAL A 44 8.59 1.21 -13.30
C VAL A 44 8.15 2.64 -13.54
N LEU A 45 6.87 2.88 -13.85
CA LEU A 45 6.35 4.22 -14.16
C LEU A 45 5.75 4.92 -12.93
N SER A 46 4.94 4.23 -12.15
CA SER A 46 4.23 4.80 -10.99
C SER A 46 3.90 3.70 -9.98
N PRO A 47 4.88 3.21 -9.21
CA PRO A 47 4.66 2.13 -8.27
C PRO A 47 3.74 2.59 -7.14
N THR A 48 2.67 1.83 -6.89
CA THR A 48 1.73 2.08 -5.78
C THR A 48 1.62 0.87 -4.87
N ARG A 49 1.21 1.07 -3.62
CA ARG A 49 1.04 0.01 -2.63
C ARG A 49 -0.13 0.32 -1.68
N ILE A 50 -0.75 -0.71 -1.11
CA ILE A 50 -1.53 -0.57 0.12
C ILE A 50 -0.55 -0.47 1.29
N VAL A 51 -0.66 0.57 2.10
CA VAL A 51 0.11 0.69 3.35
C VAL A 51 -0.70 0.05 4.47
N THR A 52 -0.12 -0.91 5.18
CA THR A 52 -0.71 -1.54 6.36
C THR A 52 0.13 -1.20 7.58
N SER A 53 -0.52 -0.87 8.71
CA SER A 53 0.14 -0.51 9.96
C SER A 53 -0.80 -0.75 11.15
N SER A 54 -0.54 -0.14 12.30
CA SER A 54 -1.42 -0.12 13.45
C SER A 54 -1.47 1.25 14.11
N VAL A 55 -2.59 1.54 14.78
CA VAL A 55 -2.85 2.78 15.52
C VAL A 55 -3.22 2.43 16.96
N HIS A 56 -2.77 3.25 17.90
CA HIS A 56 -3.08 3.07 19.33
C HIS A 56 -4.56 3.34 19.61
N VAL A 57 -5.16 2.47 20.42
CA VAL A 57 -6.56 2.58 20.85
C VAL A 57 -6.62 2.85 22.35
N LYS A 58 -7.18 3.99 22.73
CA LYS A 58 -7.40 4.39 24.12
C LYS A 58 -8.67 3.74 24.66
N GLY A 59 -8.57 3.11 25.83
CA GLY A 59 -9.70 2.47 26.50
C GLY A 59 -10.26 1.25 25.76
N GLY A 60 -9.50 0.68 24.82
CA GLY A 60 -9.86 -0.54 24.12
C GLY A 60 -9.45 -1.80 24.88
N GLU A 61 -10.17 -2.90 24.66
CA GLU A 61 -9.78 -4.24 25.12
C GLU A 61 -8.41 -4.67 24.56
N LEU A 62 -8.00 -4.07 23.44
CA LEU A 62 -6.68 -4.16 22.83
C LEU A 62 -6.09 -2.76 22.68
N GLU A 63 -4.81 -2.60 22.98
CA GLU A 63 -4.12 -1.31 22.90
C GLU A 63 -3.86 -0.83 21.45
N MET A 64 -4.06 -1.70 20.45
CA MET A 64 -3.76 -1.41 19.04
C MET A 64 -4.82 -2.00 18.09
N VAL A 65 -5.22 -1.19 17.10
CA VAL A 65 -6.03 -1.62 15.95
C VAL A 65 -5.18 -1.66 14.69
N SER A 66 -5.33 -2.71 13.87
CA SER A 66 -4.65 -2.79 12.58
C SER A 66 -5.37 -1.92 11.56
N VAL A 67 -4.61 -1.16 10.78
CA VAL A 67 -5.13 -0.21 9.78
C VAL A 67 -4.50 -0.46 8.42
N LYS A 68 -5.18 -0.01 7.36
CA LYS A 68 -4.61 0.05 6.02
C LYS A 68 -5.07 1.28 5.27
N THR A 69 -4.33 1.72 4.25
CA THR A 69 -4.90 2.64 3.25
C THR A 69 -6.05 1.96 2.53
N LYS A 70 -7.13 2.69 2.30
CA LYS A 70 -8.34 2.17 1.62
C LYS A 70 -8.01 1.73 0.19
N GLU A 71 -7.12 2.46 -0.46
CA GLU A 71 -6.67 2.26 -1.83
C GLU A 71 -5.14 2.33 -1.94
N ASP A 72 -4.64 2.03 -3.13
CA ASP A 72 -3.23 2.07 -3.50
C ASP A 72 -2.69 3.52 -3.44
N ILE A 73 -1.63 3.74 -2.69
CA ILE A 73 -0.93 5.04 -2.61
C ILE A 73 0.42 4.99 -3.35
N PRO A 74 0.94 6.12 -3.87
CA PRO A 74 2.27 6.16 -4.48
C PRO A 74 3.36 5.68 -3.51
N LYS A 75 4.26 4.81 -3.96
CA LYS A 75 5.32 4.22 -3.12
C LYS A 75 6.18 5.28 -2.41
N GLY A 76 6.41 6.42 -3.05
CA GLY A 76 7.16 7.53 -2.46
C GLY A 76 6.49 8.19 -1.24
N LYS A 77 5.17 7.99 -1.05
CA LYS A 77 4.40 8.55 0.06
C LYS A 77 4.34 7.65 1.30
N ILE A 78 4.86 6.42 1.23
CA ILE A 78 4.77 5.43 2.31
C ILE A 78 5.30 5.99 3.63
N PHE A 79 6.49 6.61 3.63
CA PHE A 79 7.11 7.09 4.88
C PHE A 79 6.36 8.27 5.50
N GLU A 80 5.78 9.15 4.69
CA GLU A 80 4.96 10.27 5.16
C GLU A 80 3.68 9.76 5.83
N ILE A 81 3.00 8.79 5.21
CA ILE A 81 1.82 8.14 5.77
C ILE A 81 2.16 7.40 7.08
N MET A 82 3.31 6.72 7.13
CA MET A 82 3.72 6.01 8.35
C MET A 82 3.98 6.96 9.52
N GLU A 83 4.54 8.15 9.27
CA GLU A 83 4.74 9.16 10.31
C GLU A 83 3.39 9.73 10.80
N GLU A 84 2.43 9.95 9.89
CA GLU A 84 1.07 10.39 10.25
C GLU A 84 0.34 9.33 11.10
N ILE A 85 0.40 8.06 10.68
CA ILE A 85 -0.18 6.93 11.42
C ILE A 85 0.43 6.83 12.82
N LYS A 86 1.76 6.94 12.93
CA LYS A 86 2.49 6.84 14.20
C LYS A 86 2.06 7.91 15.22
N ASN A 87 1.70 9.10 14.75
CA ASN A 87 1.26 10.21 15.59
C ASN A 87 -0.26 10.22 15.85
N THR A 88 -0.99 9.23 15.33
CA THR A 88 -2.45 9.11 15.48
C THR A 88 -2.80 8.17 16.63
N SER A 89 -3.90 8.47 17.33
CA SER A 89 -4.53 7.58 18.32
C SER A 89 -6.04 7.76 18.26
N VAL A 90 -6.78 6.70 18.53
CA VAL A 90 -8.26 6.70 18.52
C VAL A 90 -8.82 6.16 19.83
N ASP A 91 -10.06 6.51 20.16
CA ASP A 91 -10.75 5.99 21.34
C ASP A 91 -11.63 4.79 20.97
N ALA A 92 -11.74 3.81 21.88
CA ALA A 92 -12.65 2.68 21.68
C ALA A 92 -14.13 3.08 21.82
N PRO A 93 -15.07 2.40 21.12
CA PRO A 93 -14.83 1.25 20.24
C PRO A 93 -14.36 1.68 18.84
N VAL A 94 -13.61 0.79 18.18
CA VAL A 94 -13.24 0.90 16.76
C VAL A 94 -13.84 -0.27 16.01
N VAL A 95 -14.47 -0.01 14.87
CA VAL A 95 -15.12 -1.02 14.01
C VAL A 95 -14.36 -1.15 12.68
N ILE A 96 -14.36 -2.35 12.10
CA ILE A 96 -13.82 -2.59 10.76
C ILE A 96 -14.41 -1.58 9.77
N GLY A 97 -13.54 -0.91 9.02
CA GLY A 97 -13.92 0.08 8.03
C GLY A 97 -13.97 1.52 8.54
N ASP A 98 -13.87 1.74 9.86
CA ASP A 98 -13.78 3.10 10.42
C ASP A 98 -12.60 3.86 9.82
N VAL A 99 -12.85 5.12 9.45
CA VAL A 99 -11.85 6.03 8.93
C VAL A 99 -11.05 6.61 10.09
N ILE A 100 -9.75 6.31 10.11
CA ILE A 100 -8.81 6.75 11.15
C ILE A 100 -8.11 8.05 10.74
N ILE A 101 -7.75 8.14 9.45
CA ILE A 101 -7.21 9.34 8.82
C ILE A 101 -7.97 9.50 7.50
N ASP A 102 -8.62 10.64 7.27
CA ASP A 102 -9.46 10.85 6.08
C ASP A 102 -8.63 11.04 4.80
N ASN A 103 -7.49 11.74 4.91
CA ASN A 103 -6.61 12.06 3.79
C ASN A 103 -5.14 11.89 4.19
N CYS A 104 -4.60 10.68 4.02
CA CYS A 104 -3.22 10.41 4.41
C CYS A 104 -2.21 11.04 3.44
N ALA A 105 -1.22 11.75 3.98
CA ALA A 105 -0.13 12.39 3.24
C ALA A 105 -0.57 13.26 2.03
N GLY A 106 -1.77 13.85 2.11
CA GLY A 106 -2.36 14.68 1.05
C GLY A 106 -2.75 13.94 -0.23
N THR A 107 -2.90 12.61 -0.17
CA THR A 107 -3.21 11.76 -1.33
C THR A 107 -4.70 11.72 -1.70
N GLY A 108 -5.58 12.18 -0.81
CA GLY A 108 -7.03 12.01 -0.88
C GLY A 108 -7.51 10.60 -0.50
N ILE A 109 -6.61 9.74 -0.01
CA ILE A 109 -6.93 8.34 0.32
C ILE A 109 -7.03 8.17 1.84
N PRO A 110 -8.13 7.58 2.36
CA PRO A 110 -8.27 7.31 3.78
C PRO A 110 -7.40 6.16 4.28
N VAL A 111 -7.04 6.20 5.57
CA VAL A 111 -6.58 5.04 6.35
C VAL A 111 -7.75 4.52 7.16
N ILE A 112 -8.05 3.22 7.03
CA ILE A 112 -9.20 2.56 7.64
C ILE A 112 -8.79 1.43 8.58
N ALA A 113 -9.60 1.18 9.61
CA ALA A 113 -9.46 0.04 10.50
C ALA A 113 -9.79 -1.29 9.79
N THR A 114 -9.09 -2.35 10.17
CA THR A 114 -9.21 -3.69 9.56
C THR A 114 -9.65 -4.77 10.55
N LYS A 115 -9.86 -4.42 11.82
CA LYS A 115 -10.45 -5.28 12.85
C LYS A 115 -11.25 -4.43 13.84
N ASN A 116 -12.12 -5.08 14.61
CA ASN A 116 -12.81 -4.44 15.72
C ASN A 116 -11.90 -4.37 16.95
N VAL A 117 -12.10 -3.36 17.79
CA VAL A 117 -11.57 -3.26 19.15
C VAL A 117 -12.69 -2.70 20.02
N ASP A 118 -13.26 -3.54 20.89
CA ASP A 118 -14.30 -3.12 21.82
C ASP A 118 -13.71 -2.32 22.99
N ARG A 119 -14.57 -1.70 23.81
CA ARG A 119 -14.13 -1.05 25.06
C ARG A 119 -13.74 -2.10 26.09
N ALA A 120 -12.68 -1.80 26.85
CA ALA A 120 -12.24 -2.61 27.99
C ALA A 120 -13.26 -2.61 29.15
#